data_AF-A0A957LFH7-F1
#
_entry.id   AF-A0A957LFH7-F1
#
_cell.length_a   1.000
_cell.length_b   1.000
_cell.length_c   1.000
_cell.angle_alpha   90.00
_cell.angle_beta   90.00
_cell.angle_gamma   90.00
#
_symmetry.space_group_name_H-M   'P 1'
#
loop_
_entity.id
_entity.type
_entity.pdbx_description
1 polymer ?
#
loop_
_entity_poly.entity_id
_entity_poly.type
_entity_poly.pdbx_seq_one_letter_code
_entity_poly.pdbx_strand_id
1 'polypeptide(L)'
;IIDERKRNIFAGNGDDAIEFSHPEQVEGGGFIYTTHNRVIGNWIGLDAYGNAKGNVGDGVNIEDNIRHTHVYGNVIVNNHYNGIDVWTAHYSEIYDNYIGVRPAGLTLLDGTVLADEVAMPNGVGDPLVVAPNQNGIGIMGGSTHNNIHNNVIAHHPNHAIFSWANSTYTYNKGYGSCINEFNTFSQNNMYDNGHANAIQLDNDTCDTGGPALQNEGIGKPTIDNSSTTAIVTGSAIGYHYYAGGTSFPNDNSTICVACTIELFIADTGGTTAGQGQTFVGSAVTDETGHFLAFINNVPAGSYLTATVTDPSGNTSQFSQNVQVSDPSCTAAVAPTVTASRNGNDVTLNWTHDSANVQYRIYRSTDPYFTPSEATLYDDVIAPVNSFTDEGVMDAGDLYYVVQAVNQCAVESGASNRYGVAEISLNPGWNLVSLPVVPVGDTSLDSLIGTQLNGTGSAASADMITVWNADSSQYVNSWFCAGECTAWGEPWANHWLLNDYSSSTIELDAGMGFWVQNRTGETELFSVFGAISTAAVETPVAAGWNMLGSSFPQARSLDQLGFQANGTNDPLTSNEIRYWNADTQTYETAWFCNCPEWAEWHNKWLDSSFAVVDITIEPGTGFWYNNRVGGAFIWSNPAN
;
A
#
# COMPACT_ATOMS: atom_id res chain seq x y z
N ILE A 1 -20.16 5.54 -20.84
CA ILE A 1 -20.69 6.15 -22.09
C ILE A 1 -22.19 5.91 -22.12
N ILE A 2 -22.97 6.85 -21.59
CA ILE A 2 -24.44 6.86 -21.74
C ILE A 2 -24.71 7.39 -23.15
N ASP A 3 -25.48 6.66 -23.96
CA ASP A 3 -25.89 7.09 -25.31
C ASP A 3 -26.65 8.43 -25.20
N GLU A 4 -26.03 9.51 -25.72
CA GLU A 4 -26.56 10.88 -25.68
C GLU A 4 -27.96 11.02 -26.33
N ARG A 5 -28.43 10.00 -27.05
CA ARG A 5 -29.72 9.98 -27.76
C ARG A 5 -30.91 9.45 -26.94
N LYS A 6 -30.77 9.22 -25.63
CA LYS A 6 -31.88 8.72 -24.78
C LYS A 6 -32.01 9.45 -23.44
N ARG A 7 -32.13 10.78 -23.48
CA ARG A 7 -32.44 11.59 -22.29
C ARG A 7 -33.92 11.95 -22.28
N ASN A 8 -34.64 11.66 -21.20
CA ASN A 8 -36.00 12.20 -21.02
C ASN A 8 -35.90 13.63 -20.47
N ILE A 9 -36.92 14.43 -20.75
CA ILE A 9 -37.03 15.81 -20.28
C ILE A 9 -38.23 15.92 -19.33
N PHE A 10 -37.97 16.35 -18.10
CA PHE A 10 -38.99 16.60 -17.07
C PHE A 10 -38.93 18.09 -16.67
N ALA A 11 -39.79 18.91 -17.26
CA ALA A 11 -39.76 20.35 -17.04
C ALA A 11 -41.13 21.01 -17.21
N GLY A 12 -41.37 22.07 -16.44
CA GLY A 12 -42.61 22.81 -16.39
C GLY A 12 -43.73 22.11 -15.63
N ASN A 13 -43.39 21.13 -14.79
CA ASN A 13 -44.37 20.46 -13.93
C ASN A 13 -44.85 21.40 -12.83
N GLY A 14 -46.13 21.27 -12.47
CA GLY A 14 -46.75 22.03 -11.39
C GLY A 14 -46.44 21.51 -9.99
N ASP A 15 -45.57 20.50 -9.89
CA ASP A 15 -45.12 19.82 -8.68
C ASP A 15 -43.70 19.28 -8.91
N ASP A 16 -43.26 18.25 -8.18
CA ASP A 16 -42.03 17.49 -8.41
C ASP A 16 -41.88 16.98 -9.86
N ALA A 17 -40.64 16.83 -10.34
CA ALA A 17 -40.41 16.28 -11.67
C ALA A 17 -40.54 14.75 -11.72
N ILE A 18 -39.97 14.07 -10.72
CA ILE A 18 -40.04 12.61 -10.54
C ILE A 18 -40.18 12.34 -9.04
N GLU A 19 -41.26 11.68 -8.66
CA GLU A 19 -41.48 11.20 -7.30
C GLU A 19 -41.54 9.68 -7.32
N PHE A 20 -40.79 9.06 -6.42
CA PHE A 20 -41.10 7.71 -5.97
C PHE A 20 -41.59 7.83 -4.53
N SER A 21 -42.73 7.21 -4.24
CA SER A 21 -43.28 7.23 -2.89
C SER A 21 -44.09 5.98 -2.56
N HIS A 22 -44.39 5.91 -1.27
CA HIS A 22 -45.36 5.05 -0.59
C HIS A 22 -45.13 3.53 -0.70
N PRO A 23 -45.00 2.82 0.44
CA PRO A 23 -45.09 1.37 0.45
C PRO A 23 -46.56 0.93 0.32
N GLU A 24 -46.79 -0.25 -0.27
CA GLU A 24 -48.11 -0.87 -0.27
C GLU A 24 -48.34 -1.56 1.09
N GLN A 25 -49.46 -1.24 1.75
CA GLN A 25 -49.85 -1.89 2.99
C GLN A 25 -50.52 -3.24 2.69
N VAL A 26 -50.00 -4.31 3.27
CA VAL A 26 -50.52 -5.67 3.11
C VAL A 26 -51.56 -5.96 4.20
N GLU A 27 -52.65 -6.64 3.82
CA GLU A 27 -53.65 -7.15 4.76
C GLU A 27 -52.97 -8.03 5.83
N GLY A 28 -53.06 -7.63 7.10
CA GLY A 28 -52.36 -8.26 8.22
C GLY A 28 -51.20 -7.45 8.81
N GLY A 29 -50.91 -6.24 8.31
CA GLY A 29 -50.03 -5.27 8.98
C GLY A 29 -48.57 -5.24 8.51
N GLY A 30 -48.27 -5.74 7.30
CA GLY A 30 -46.95 -5.63 6.67
C GLY A 30 -46.88 -4.53 5.61
N PHE A 31 -45.66 -4.21 5.15
CA PHE A 31 -45.39 -3.25 4.07
C PHE A 31 -44.60 -3.90 2.94
N ILE A 32 -44.99 -3.62 1.70
CA ILE A 32 -44.19 -3.87 0.50
C ILE A 32 -43.56 -2.53 0.10
N TYR A 33 -42.24 -2.44 0.25
CA TYR A 33 -41.51 -1.21 -0.01
C TYR A 33 -41.28 -1.00 -1.50
N THR A 34 -41.41 0.26 -1.95
CA THR A 34 -40.95 0.70 -3.26
C THR A 34 -39.42 0.66 -3.28
N THR A 35 -38.84 -0.14 -4.18
CA THR A 35 -37.40 -0.42 -4.15
C THR A 35 -36.79 -0.68 -5.53
N HIS A 36 -35.46 -0.55 -5.64
CA HIS A 36 -34.69 -0.83 -6.86
C HIS A 36 -35.05 0.10 -8.04
N ASN A 37 -35.40 1.35 -7.74
CA ASN A 37 -35.72 2.37 -8.74
C ASN A 37 -34.46 2.98 -9.34
N ARG A 38 -34.57 3.50 -10.57
CA ARG A 38 -33.42 4.11 -11.29
C ARG A 38 -33.84 5.35 -12.09
N VAL A 39 -33.18 6.48 -11.82
CA VAL A 39 -33.32 7.74 -12.56
C VAL A 39 -31.99 8.03 -13.26
N ILE A 40 -31.94 7.82 -14.58
CA ILE A 40 -30.66 7.77 -15.31
C ILE A 40 -30.66 8.73 -16.50
N GLY A 41 -29.66 9.60 -16.59
CA GLY A 41 -29.36 10.33 -17.82
C GLY A 41 -30.34 11.43 -18.21
N ASN A 42 -31.28 11.81 -17.34
CA ASN A 42 -32.38 12.72 -17.68
C ASN A 42 -31.97 14.21 -17.59
N TRP A 43 -32.76 15.06 -18.24
CA TRP A 43 -32.76 16.50 -18.03
C TRP A 43 -33.98 16.89 -17.22
N ILE A 44 -33.74 17.43 -16.03
CA ILE A 44 -34.76 17.76 -15.06
C ILE A 44 -34.69 19.27 -14.82
N GLY A 45 -35.76 19.96 -15.21
CA GLY A 45 -35.89 21.41 -15.16
C GLY A 45 -35.25 22.17 -16.33
N LEU A 46 -34.74 21.47 -17.35
CA LEU A 46 -34.35 22.04 -18.65
C LEU A 46 -35.41 21.77 -19.72
N ASP A 47 -35.52 22.65 -20.72
CA ASP A 47 -36.22 22.33 -21.97
C ASP A 47 -35.32 21.61 -23.00
N ALA A 48 -35.88 21.30 -24.16
CA ALA A 48 -35.18 20.60 -25.26
C ALA A 48 -33.97 21.36 -25.84
N TYR A 49 -33.88 22.66 -25.57
CA TYR A 49 -32.82 23.54 -26.03
C TYR A 49 -31.87 23.91 -24.89
N GLY A 50 -31.99 23.22 -23.75
CA GLY A 50 -31.18 23.44 -22.57
C GLY A 50 -31.54 24.72 -21.81
N ASN A 51 -32.66 25.40 -22.09
CA ASN A 51 -33.05 26.57 -21.31
C ASN A 51 -33.66 26.14 -19.98
N ALA A 52 -33.41 26.94 -18.94
CA ALA A 52 -34.04 26.78 -17.64
C ALA A 52 -35.58 26.92 -17.77
N LYS A 53 -36.29 25.87 -17.37
CA LYS A 53 -37.75 25.82 -17.37
C LYS A 53 -38.32 25.51 -15.98
N GLY A 54 -37.58 24.70 -15.21
CA GLY A 54 -37.87 24.37 -13.82
C GLY A 54 -39.10 23.52 -13.59
N ASN A 55 -39.27 23.05 -12.37
CA ASN A 55 -40.49 22.43 -11.83
C ASN A 55 -40.86 23.15 -10.53
N VAL A 56 -42.13 23.11 -10.13
CA VAL A 56 -42.62 23.82 -8.93
C VAL A 56 -42.21 23.13 -7.62
N GLY A 57 -41.94 21.82 -7.65
CA GLY A 57 -41.41 21.06 -6.53
C GLY A 57 -39.90 20.80 -6.64
N ASP A 58 -39.48 19.65 -6.14
CA ASP A 58 -38.13 19.09 -6.23
C ASP A 58 -37.85 18.51 -7.63
N GLY A 59 -36.57 18.39 -7.99
CA GLY A 59 -36.19 17.71 -9.22
C GLY A 59 -36.47 16.21 -9.17
N VAL A 60 -35.99 15.55 -8.12
CA VAL A 60 -36.27 14.14 -7.82
C VAL A 60 -36.60 14.01 -6.34
N ASN A 61 -37.76 13.46 -6.02
CA ASN A 61 -38.18 13.19 -4.65
C ASN A 61 -38.22 11.66 -4.43
N ILE A 62 -37.49 11.18 -3.43
CA ILE A 62 -37.54 9.79 -2.97
C ILE A 62 -38.02 9.76 -1.53
N GLU A 63 -39.27 9.36 -1.34
CA GLU A 63 -39.92 9.47 -0.04
C GLU A 63 -40.66 8.23 0.47
N ASP A 64 -41.02 8.24 1.76
CA ASP A 64 -41.86 7.25 2.41
C ASP A 64 -41.31 5.81 2.37
N ASN A 65 -40.16 5.59 3.03
CA ASN A 65 -39.50 4.29 3.23
C ASN A 65 -39.03 3.60 1.94
N ILE A 66 -38.62 4.39 0.95
CA ILE A 66 -38.02 3.85 -0.27
C ILE A 66 -36.63 3.31 -0.02
N ARG A 67 -36.27 2.24 -0.74
CA ARG A 67 -34.97 1.56 -0.58
C ARG A 67 -34.27 1.28 -1.90
N HIS A 68 -32.95 1.35 -1.92
CA HIS A 68 -32.16 0.92 -3.08
C HIS A 68 -32.50 1.68 -4.38
N THR A 69 -32.68 3.00 -4.29
CA THR A 69 -32.90 3.83 -5.46
C THR A 69 -31.57 4.37 -5.97
N HIS A 70 -31.36 4.37 -7.29
CA HIS A 70 -30.18 4.98 -7.92
C HIS A 70 -30.58 6.22 -8.72
N VAL A 71 -29.95 7.35 -8.47
CA VAL A 71 -30.12 8.59 -9.25
C VAL A 71 -28.76 8.98 -9.82
N TYR A 72 -28.55 8.84 -11.13
CA TYR A 72 -27.24 9.14 -11.72
C TYR A 72 -27.20 9.63 -13.16
N GLY A 73 -26.16 10.37 -13.51
CA GLY A 73 -25.94 10.90 -14.86
C GLY A 73 -26.95 11.95 -15.30
N ASN A 74 -27.74 12.51 -14.37
CA ASN A 74 -28.79 13.49 -14.67
C ASN A 74 -28.25 14.93 -14.64
N VAL A 75 -28.94 15.83 -15.34
CA VAL A 75 -28.79 17.29 -15.18
C VAL A 75 -30.05 17.78 -14.49
N ILE A 76 -29.93 18.31 -13.27
CA ILE A 76 -31.03 18.66 -12.36
C ILE A 76 -30.92 20.11 -11.94
N VAL A 77 -31.71 20.98 -12.55
CA VAL A 77 -31.50 22.43 -12.47
C VAL A 77 -32.82 23.20 -12.43
N ASN A 78 -32.79 24.40 -11.86
CA ASN A 78 -33.89 25.36 -11.88
C ASN A 78 -35.22 24.85 -11.29
N ASN A 79 -35.22 23.81 -10.45
CA ASN A 79 -36.39 23.40 -9.68
C ASN A 79 -36.64 24.41 -8.55
N HIS A 80 -37.89 24.60 -8.14
CA HIS A 80 -38.26 25.60 -7.13
C HIS A 80 -37.83 25.19 -5.72
N TYR A 81 -37.77 23.88 -5.43
CA TYR A 81 -37.26 23.31 -4.19
C TYR A 81 -35.84 22.74 -4.35
N ASN A 82 -35.50 21.61 -3.72
CA ASN A 82 -34.19 20.99 -3.85
C ASN A 82 -33.99 20.42 -5.25
N GLY A 83 -32.73 20.16 -5.60
CA GLY A 83 -32.43 19.31 -6.76
C GLY A 83 -32.94 17.89 -6.54
N ILE A 84 -32.56 17.29 -5.42
CA ILE A 84 -33.01 15.97 -4.99
C ILE A 84 -33.45 16.04 -3.52
N ASP A 85 -34.59 15.44 -3.20
CA ASP A 85 -35.05 15.28 -1.82
C ASP A 85 -35.02 13.80 -1.39
N VAL A 86 -34.45 13.55 -0.21
CA VAL A 86 -34.23 12.22 0.36
C VAL A 86 -34.96 12.13 1.70
N TRP A 87 -36.23 11.76 1.64
CA TRP A 87 -37.13 11.83 2.79
C TRP A 87 -37.54 10.43 3.28
N THR A 88 -36.99 9.99 4.41
CA THR A 88 -37.24 8.61 4.91
C THR A 88 -36.86 7.57 3.84
N ALA A 89 -35.71 7.75 3.19
CA ALA A 89 -35.19 6.86 2.17
C ALA A 89 -33.89 6.22 2.63
N HIS A 90 -33.66 4.97 2.21
CA HIS A 90 -32.56 4.16 2.72
C HIS A 90 -31.78 3.45 1.62
N TYR A 91 -30.50 3.19 1.87
CA TYR A 91 -29.66 2.36 0.98
C TYR A 91 -29.66 2.83 -0.47
N SER A 92 -29.84 4.13 -0.72
CA SER A 92 -29.93 4.71 -2.06
C SER A 92 -28.58 5.30 -2.47
N GLU A 93 -28.33 5.31 -3.77
CA GLU A 93 -27.09 5.83 -4.37
C GLU A 93 -27.42 7.03 -5.28
N ILE A 94 -26.77 8.16 -5.02
CA ILE A 94 -26.94 9.39 -5.81
C ILE A 94 -25.56 9.79 -6.32
N TYR A 95 -25.31 9.65 -7.63
CA TYR A 95 -23.96 9.83 -8.15
C TYR A 95 -23.86 10.33 -9.59
N ASP A 96 -22.73 10.91 -9.97
CA ASP A 96 -22.47 11.41 -11.33
C ASP A 96 -23.55 12.37 -11.87
N ASN A 97 -24.26 13.10 -11.00
CA ASN A 97 -25.26 14.09 -11.41
C ASN A 97 -24.64 15.49 -11.47
N TYR A 98 -25.18 16.32 -12.36
CA TYR A 98 -24.97 17.77 -12.35
C TYR A 98 -26.21 18.42 -11.73
N ILE A 99 -26.06 19.01 -10.55
CA ILE A 99 -27.15 19.56 -9.74
C ILE A 99 -26.89 21.05 -9.55
N GLY A 100 -27.87 21.88 -9.94
CA GLY A 100 -27.77 23.36 -9.90
C GLY A 100 -26.86 23.96 -10.97
N VAL A 101 -26.27 23.12 -11.81
CA VAL A 101 -25.38 23.51 -12.91
C VAL A 101 -25.70 22.73 -14.16
N ARG A 102 -25.67 23.41 -15.31
CA ARG A 102 -25.76 22.80 -16.63
C ARG A 102 -24.36 22.67 -17.21
N PRO A 103 -23.86 21.45 -17.47
CA PRO A 103 -22.47 21.25 -17.89
C PRO A 103 -22.20 21.72 -19.31
N ALA A 104 -20.95 22.13 -19.57
CA ALA A 104 -20.41 22.23 -20.92
C ALA A 104 -20.36 20.84 -21.58
N GLY A 105 -20.33 20.80 -22.91
CA GLY A 105 -20.29 19.56 -23.69
C GLY A 105 -21.64 18.83 -23.77
N LEU A 106 -22.71 19.38 -23.17
CA LEU A 106 -24.04 18.81 -23.27
C LEU A 106 -24.59 18.95 -24.70
N THR A 107 -24.93 17.82 -25.33
CA THR A 107 -25.56 17.79 -26.66
C THR A 107 -27.07 17.98 -26.55
N LEU A 108 -27.58 19.08 -27.13
CA LEU A 108 -29.00 19.43 -27.25
C LEU A 108 -29.76 18.51 -28.24
N LEU A 109 -31.09 18.51 -28.19
CA LEU A 109 -31.92 17.70 -29.10
C LEU A 109 -31.77 18.10 -30.58
N ASP A 110 -31.37 19.34 -30.86
CA ASP A 110 -31.08 19.80 -32.22
C ASP A 110 -29.64 19.48 -32.68
N GLY A 111 -28.85 18.79 -31.85
CA GLY A 111 -27.46 18.42 -32.12
C GLY A 111 -26.44 19.49 -31.76
N THR A 112 -26.86 20.63 -31.22
CA THR A 112 -25.95 21.67 -30.72
C THR A 112 -25.22 21.19 -29.47
N VAL A 113 -23.91 21.37 -29.41
CA VAL A 113 -23.13 21.09 -28.19
C VAL A 113 -22.91 22.39 -27.44
N LEU A 114 -23.28 22.44 -26.17
CA LEU A 114 -23.07 23.61 -25.33
C LEU A 114 -21.58 23.81 -25.04
N ALA A 115 -21.07 25.01 -25.28
CA ALA A 115 -19.64 25.31 -25.10
C ALA A 115 -19.29 25.61 -23.63
N ASP A 116 -20.25 26.13 -22.87
CA ASP A 116 -20.01 26.68 -21.54
C ASP A 116 -20.85 25.97 -20.49
N GLU A 117 -20.27 25.86 -19.30
CA GLU A 117 -21.01 25.54 -18.08
C GLU A 117 -21.84 26.75 -17.66
N VAL A 118 -23.08 26.53 -17.22
CA VAL A 118 -23.99 27.61 -16.82
C VAL A 118 -24.66 27.30 -15.49
N ALA A 119 -24.52 28.21 -14.53
CA ALA A 119 -25.23 28.19 -13.27
C ALA A 119 -26.75 28.24 -13.48
N MET A 120 -27.46 27.26 -12.94
CA MET A 120 -28.92 27.13 -13.02
C MET A 120 -29.45 26.53 -11.71
N PRO A 121 -29.35 27.27 -10.60
CA PRO A 121 -29.57 26.68 -9.28
C PRO A 121 -31.00 26.22 -9.06
N ASN A 122 -31.16 25.16 -8.29
CA ASN A 122 -32.44 24.79 -7.69
C ASN A 122 -32.71 25.70 -6.48
N GLY A 123 -33.98 25.85 -6.07
CA GLY A 123 -34.36 26.65 -4.90
C GLY A 123 -34.70 28.11 -5.18
N VAL A 124 -34.80 28.55 -6.44
CA VAL A 124 -34.89 29.98 -6.82
C VAL A 124 -36.35 30.51 -6.89
N GLY A 125 -37.33 29.62 -6.78
CA GLY A 125 -38.71 29.87 -7.27
C GLY A 125 -39.66 30.67 -6.38
N ASP A 126 -39.44 30.75 -5.07
CA ASP A 126 -40.36 31.49 -4.17
C ASP A 126 -39.63 32.26 -3.05
N PRO A 127 -39.57 33.60 -3.11
CA PRO A 127 -38.98 34.42 -2.05
C PRO A 127 -39.81 34.45 -0.75
N LEU A 128 -41.03 33.88 -0.74
CA LEU A 128 -41.87 33.74 0.46
C LEU A 128 -41.69 32.39 1.18
N VAL A 129 -41.06 31.40 0.53
CA VAL A 129 -40.68 30.13 1.18
C VAL A 129 -39.26 30.29 1.70
N VAL A 130 -39.14 30.67 2.98
CA VAL A 130 -37.87 30.68 3.69
C VAL A 130 -37.76 29.39 4.49
N ALA A 131 -36.79 28.54 4.10
CA ALA A 131 -36.35 27.26 4.72
C ALA A 131 -37.28 26.03 4.57
N PRO A 132 -36.78 24.77 4.53
CA PRO A 132 -35.41 24.27 4.31
C PRO A 132 -35.09 23.83 2.86
N ASN A 133 -35.99 23.98 1.90
CA ASN A 133 -35.91 23.30 0.58
C ASN A 133 -35.22 24.10 -0.54
N GLN A 134 -34.01 24.63 -0.31
CA GLN A 134 -33.26 25.38 -1.35
C GLN A 134 -31.82 24.88 -1.48
N ASN A 135 -31.64 23.57 -1.41
CA ASN A 135 -30.34 22.90 -1.45
C ASN A 135 -30.15 22.12 -2.75
N GLY A 136 -28.93 21.65 -2.99
CA GLY A 136 -28.70 20.63 -4.02
C GLY A 136 -29.42 19.33 -3.67
N ILE A 137 -29.12 18.81 -2.49
CA ILE A 137 -29.72 17.59 -1.94
C ILE A 137 -30.21 17.84 -0.51
N GLY A 138 -31.49 17.59 -0.27
CA GLY A 138 -32.09 17.57 1.07
C GLY A 138 -32.16 16.16 1.63
N ILE A 139 -31.87 15.98 2.92
CA ILE A 139 -31.95 14.69 3.62
C ILE A 139 -32.72 14.87 4.93
N MET A 140 -33.80 14.11 5.09
CA MET A 140 -34.65 14.22 6.27
C MET A 140 -35.44 12.95 6.59
N GLY A 141 -36.18 12.99 7.70
CA GLY A 141 -37.19 11.97 8.02
C GLY A 141 -36.62 10.60 8.39
N GLY A 142 -35.35 10.55 8.81
CA GLY A 142 -34.71 9.33 9.26
C GLY A 142 -34.08 8.55 8.14
N SER A 143 -33.67 9.23 7.08
CA SER A 143 -32.96 8.63 5.94
C SER A 143 -31.61 8.08 6.39
N THR A 144 -31.30 6.84 6.04
CA THR A 144 -30.06 6.18 6.47
C THR A 144 -29.37 5.35 5.40
N HIS A 145 -28.05 5.17 5.52
CA HIS A 145 -27.26 4.34 4.60
C HIS A 145 -27.32 4.81 3.14
N ASN A 146 -27.56 6.09 2.89
CA ASN A 146 -27.52 6.62 1.54
C ASN A 146 -26.10 7.04 1.18
N ASN A 147 -25.68 6.72 -0.04
CA ASN A 147 -24.37 7.04 -0.56
C ASN A 147 -24.50 8.12 -1.65
N ILE A 148 -23.96 9.30 -1.39
CA ILE A 148 -23.99 10.44 -2.29
C ILE A 148 -22.56 10.70 -2.73
N HIS A 149 -22.22 10.43 -3.99
CA HIS A 149 -20.84 10.53 -4.43
C HIS A 149 -20.64 10.98 -5.87
N ASN A 150 -19.49 11.57 -6.19
CA ASN A 150 -19.14 11.97 -7.56
C ASN A 150 -20.15 12.93 -8.25
N ASN A 151 -20.96 13.66 -7.49
CA ASN A 151 -21.86 14.66 -8.06
C ASN A 151 -21.14 16.02 -8.20
N VAL A 152 -21.60 16.83 -9.15
CA VAL A 152 -21.31 18.26 -9.21
C VAL A 152 -22.53 18.99 -8.63
N ILE A 153 -22.36 19.68 -7.50
CA ILE A 153 -23.46 20.33 -6.76
C ILE A 153 -23.10 21.80 -6.50
N ALA A 154 -23.66 22.70 -7.31
CA ALA A 154 -23.19 24.08 -7.33
C ALA A 154 -24.29 25.13 -7.42
N HIS A 155 -23.96 26.35 -6.99
CA HIS A 155 -24.77 27.58 -7.16
C HIS A 155 -26.06 27.69 -6.35
N HIS A 156 -26.37 26.73 -5.46
CA HIS A 156 -27.65 26.73 -4.73
C HIS A 156 -27.74 27.91 -3.75
N PRO A 157 -28.93 28.47 -3.49
CA PRO A 157 -29.10 29.55 -2.53
C PRO A 157 -28.61 29.21 -1.12
N ASN A 158 -28.72 27.93 -0.71
CA ASN A 158 -28.28 27.45 0.60
C ASN A 158 -27.06 26.54 0.52
N HIS A 159 -27.24 25.24 0.80
CA HIS A 159 -26.17 24.25 0.89
C HIS A 159 -26.15 23.34 -0.34
N ALA A 160 -25.03 22.68 -0.60
CA ALA A 160 -24.99 21.57 -1.55
C ALA A 160 -25.75 20.38 -1.00
N ILE A 161 -25.46 20.01 0.26
CA ILE A 161 -26.15 18.94 1.00
C ILE A 161 -26.61 19.51 2.33
N PHE A 162 -27.90 19.35 2.63
CA PHE A 162 -28.47 19.70 3.92
C PHE A 162 -29.19 18.51 4.53
N SER A 163 -28.72 18.08 5.71
CA SER A 163 -29.36 17.05 6.51
C SER A 163 -29.92 17.70 7.76
N TRP A 164 -31.23 17.60 7.98
CA TRP A 164 -31.89 18.22 9.13
C TRP A 164 -32.92 17.33 9.79
N ALA A 165 -33.24 17.69 11.03
CA ALA A 165 -34.26 17.02 11.81
C ALA A 165 -35.66 17.41 11.33
N ASN A 166 -36.43 16.45 10.82
CA ASN A 166 -37.86 16.65 10.55
C ASN A 166 -38.69 15.86 11.56
N SER A 167 -39.32 16.59 12.47
CA SER A 167 -40.12 16.05 13.56
C SER A 167 -41.60 15.82 13.21
N THR A 168 -42.13 16.54 12.21
CA THR A 168 -43.57 16.58 11.92
C THR A 168 -44.13 15.26 11.36
N TYR A 169 -43.28 14.40 10.79
CA TYR A 169 -43.70 13.12 10.18
C TYR A 169 -43.70 11.94 11.17
N THR A 170 -43.09 12.08 12.35
CA THR A 170 -43.05 11.03 13.38
C THR A 170 -44.42 10.73 14.00
N TYR A 171 -45.39 11.65 13.91
CA TYR A 171 -46.65 11.56 14.66
C TYR A 171 -47.84 10.93 13.90
N ASN A 172 -47.86 10.94 12.55
CA ASN A 172 -49.08 10.58 11.80
C ASN A 172 -49.06 9.24 11.05
N LYS A 173 -47.90 8.60 10.83
CA LYS A 173 -47.85 7.33 10.07
C LYS A 173 -46.85 6.26 10.55
N GLY A 174 -46.01 6.52 11.56
CA GLY A 174 -45.12 5.50 12.16
C GLY A 174 -43.92 5.07 11.32
N TYR A 175 -43.47 5.91 10.37
CA TYR A 175 -42.52 5.54 9.32
C TYR A 175 -41.10 6.12 9.42
N GLY A 176 -40.81 7.07 10.32
CA GLY A 176 -39.53 7.80 10.30
C GLY A 176 -38.93 8.10 11.68
N SER A 177 -37.62 8.34 11.66
CA SER A 177 -36.84 8.95 12.75
C SER A 177 -36.64 10.44 12.45
N CYS A 178 -36.35 11.27 13.44
CA CYS A 178 -35.88 12.64 13.23
C CYS A 178 -34.36 12.72 12.95
N ILE A 179 -33.66 11.57 13.03
CA ILE A 179 -32.20 11.46 12.93
C ILE A 179 -31.85 10.72 11.64
N ASN A 180 -31.12 11.38 10.74
CA ASN A 180 -30.53 10.78 9.56
C ASN A 180 -29.11 10.34 9.91
N GLU A 181 -28.78 9.05 9.72
CA GLU A 181 -27.52 8.45 10.17
C GLU A 181 -26.94 7.50 9.11
N PHE A 182 -25.63 7.25 9.17
CA PHE A 182 -24.91 6.38 8.24
C PHE A 182 -24.97 6.85 6.78
N ASN A 183 -25.16 8.15 6.52
CA ASN A 183 -25.16 8.67 5.16
C ASN A 183 -23.76 9.13 4.76
N THR A 184 -23.25 8.55 3.67
CA THR A 184 -21.90 8.80 3.17
C THR A 184 -21.92 9.85 2.07
N PHE A 185 -21.04 10.85 2.18
CA PHE A 185 -20.84 11.89 1.19
C PHE A 185 -19.39 11.84 0.69
N SER A 186 -19.16 11.34 -0.52
CA SER A 186 -17.80 11.05 -1.00
C SER A 186 -17.52 11.70 -2.36
N GLN A 187 -16.39 12.39 -2.51
CA GLN A 187 -15.90 12.90 -3.81
C GLN A 187 -16.92 13.75 -4.60
N ASN A 188 -17.80 14.48 -3.93
CA ASN A 188 -18.70 15.42 -4.60
C ASN A 188 -17.99 16.77 -4.77
N ASN A 189 -18.04 17.32 -5.98
CA ASN A 189 -17.55 18.66 -6.27
C ASN A 189 -18.64 19.68 -5.89
N MET A 190 -18.43 20.40 -4.80
CA MET A 190 -19.38 21.36 -4.24
C MET A 190 -18.77 22.77 -4.24
N TYR A 191 -19.39 23.70 -4.95
CA TYR A 191 -18.87 25.07 -5.11
C TYR A 191 -19.96 26.12 -5.35
N ASP A 192 -19.66 27.38 -5.06
CA ASP A 192 -20.52 28.56 -5.27
C ASP A 192 -21.94 28.46 -4.65
N ASN A 193 -22.15 27.60 -3.65
CA ASN A 193 -23.42 27.57 -2.92
C ASN A 193 -23.49 28.75 -1.91
N GLY A 194 -24.68 29.22 -1.57
CA GLY A 194 -24.88 30.49 -0.86
C GLY A 194 -24.44 30.50 0.61
N HIS A 195 -24.21 29.34 1.21
CA HIS A 195 -23.60 29.21 2.53
C HIS A 195 -22.13 28.76 2.48
N ALA A 196 -21.34 29.21 3.47
CA ALA A 196 -19.91 28.91 3.55
C ALA A 196 -19.62 27.39 3.65
N ASN A 197 -20.47 26.64 4.36
CA ASN A 197 -20.37 25.17 4.42
C ASN A 197 -21.26 24.55 3.35
N ALA A 198 -20.68 23.78 2.42
CA ALA A 198 -21.46 23.06 1.41
C ALA A 198 -22.25 21.88 1.99
N ILE A 199 -21.73 21.21 3.02
CA ILE A 199 -22.44 20.17 3.77
C ILE A 199 -22.85 20.75 5.11
N GLN A 200 -24.15 20.72 5.39
CA GLN A 200 -24.71 21.14 6.67
C GLN A 200 -25.44 19.97 7.34
N LEU A 201 -24.97 19.63 8.54
CA LEU A 201 -25.55 18.65 9.44
C LEU A 201 -26.22 19.41 10.58
N ASP A 202 -27.54 19.54 10.54
CA ASP A 202 -28.29 20.32 11.51
C ASP A 202 -28.63 19.49 12.74
N ASN A 203 -27.84 19.69 13.79
CA ASN A 203 -27.92 18.92 15.03
C ASN A 203 -28.93 19.46 16.04
N ASP A 204 -30.08 19.91 15.53
CA ASP A 204 -31.16 20.51 16.31
C ASP A 204 -31.92 19.50 17.17
N THR A 205 -32.88 19.95 17.98
CA THR A 205 -33.69 19.06 18.82
C THR A 205 -34.82 18.41 18.05
N CYS A 206 -34.99 17.09 18.18
CA CYS A 206 -36.23 16.43 17.80
C CYS A 206 -37.39 16.95 18.67
N ASP A 207 -38.62 17.01 18.13
CA ASP A 207 -39.83 17.36 18.92
C ASP A 207 -40.07 16.41 20.12
N THR A 208 -39.47 15.23 20.10
CA THR A 208 -39.47 14.28 21.22
C THR A 208 -38.56 14.69 22.39
N GLY A 209 -37.86 15.82 22.28
CA GLY A 209 -37.02 16.42 23.33
C GLY A 209 -35.59 15.89 23.40
N GLY A 210 -35.17 15.04 22.46
CA GLY A 210 -33.80 14.55 22.33
C GLY A 210 -32.97 15.31 21.27
N PRO A 211 -31.62 15.31 21.37
CA PRO A 211 -30.76 15.87 20.33
C PRO A 211 -30.85 15.02 19.04
N ALA A 212 -31.00 15.66 17.89
CA ALA A 212 -30.98 15.01 16.59
C ALA A 212 -29.57 15.09 15.99
N LEU A 213 -28.69 14.15 16.32
CA LEU A 213 -27.32 14.16 15.81
C LEU A 213 -27.27 13.56 14.40
N GLN A 214 -27.31 14.41 13.39
CA GLN A 214 -27.23 13.98 11.99
C GLN A 214 -25.85 13.34 11.72
N ASN A 215 -25.84 12.20 11.04
CA ASN A 215 -24.66 11.36 10.83
C ASN A 215 -23.92 11.10 12.15
N GLU A 216 -24.68 10.76 13.19
CA GLU A 216 -24.20 10.49 14.56
C GLU A 216 -23.38 11.64 15.19
N GLY A 217 -23.45 12.84 14.61
CA GLY A 217 -22.72 14.01 15.08
C GLY A 217 -21.22 13.95 14.79
N ILE A 218 -20.80 13.18 13.77
CA ILE A 218 -19.39 13.03 13.41
C ILE A 218 -18.69 14.40 13.24
N GLY A 219 -17.53 14.52 13.89
CA GLY A 219 -16.74 15.75 13.93
C GLY A 219 -16.01 16.02 12.62
N LYS A 220 -15.70 17.29 12.34
CA LYS A 220 -14.89 17.69 11.18
C LYS A 220 -13.42 17.31 11.41
N PRO A 221 -12.65 16.93 10.38
CA PRO A 221 -11.21 16.75 10.53
C PRO A 221 -10.51 18.11 10.71
N THR A 222 -9.27 18.08 11.18
CA THR A 222 -8.35 19.22 11.21
C THR A 222 -7.21 18.98 10.24
N ILE A 223 -6.93 19.96 9.40
CA ILE A 223 -5.76 19.99 8.51
C ILE A 223 -4.66 20.81 9.21
N ASP A 224 -3.42 20.32 9.20
CA ASP A 224 -2.30 21.03 9.78
C ASP A 224 -1.83 22.18 8.88
N ASN A 225 -1.40 23.29 9.49
CA ASN A 225 -0.85 24.45 8.77
C ASN A 225 0.48 24.17 8.05
N SER A 226 1.08 22.98 8.24
CA SER A 226 2.27 22.50 7.53
C SER A 226 1.96 21.92 6.14
N SER A 227 0.70 21.96 5.69
CA SER A 227 0.27 21.44 4.39
C SER A 227 1.05 22.06 3.22
N THR A 228 1.51 21.20 2.32
CA THR A 228 2.31 21.52 1.15
C THR A 228 1.52 21.28 -0.14
N THR A 229 2.15 21.51 -1.30
CA THR A 229 1.54 21.24 -2.61
C THR A 229 1.43 19.75 -2.94
N ALA A 230 2.05 18.88 -2.12
CA ALA A 230 2.13 17.44 -2.35
C ALA A 230 1.69 16.60 -1.15
N ILE A 231 1.79 17.12 0.08
CA ILE A 231 1.49 16.38 1.30
C ILE A 231 0.63 17.22 2.23
N VAL A 232 -0.39 16.58 2.80
CA VAL A 232 -1.27 17.14 3.82
C VAL A 232 -1.23 16.22 5.03
N THR A 233 -0.95 16.78 6.20
CA THR A 233 -1.10 16.07 7.48
C THR A 233 -2.26 16.65 8.27
N GLY A 234 -2.80 15.87 9.18
CA GLY A 234 -3.83 16.33 10.08
C GLY A 234 -4.29 15.27 11.05
N SER A 235 -5.47 15.51 11.63
CA SER A 235 -6.12 14.56 12.53
C SER A 235 -7.63 14.56 12.33
N ALA A 236 -8.26 13.43 12.59
CA ALA A 236 -9.70 13.35 12.80
C ALA A 236 -9.97 12.83 14.21
N ILE A 237 -10.64 13.68 14.98
CA ILE A 237 -11.18 13.34 16.29
C ILE A 237 -12.66 13.13 16.07
N GLY A 238 -13.07 11.86 16.05
CA GLY A 238 -14.44 11.45 15.75
C GLY A 238 -15.31 11.64 16.99
N TYR A 239 -16.32 12.50 16.91
CA TYR A 239 -17.43 12.38 17.86
C TYR A 239 -18.19 11.09 17.54
N HIS A 240 -18.07 10.08 18.41
CA HIS A 240 -19.05 9.01 18.50
C HIS A 240 -19.85 9.22 19.78
N TYR A 241 -21.12 9.61 19.65
CA TYR A 241 -22.04 9.53 20.78
C TYR A 241 -22.73 8.16 20.80
N TYR A 242 -22.46 7.36 21.83
CA TYR A 242 -23.34 6.26 22.22
C TYR A 242 -24.52 6.84 23.03
N ALA A 243 -25.75 6.57 22.58
CA ALA A 243 -26.98 7.01 23.22
C ALA A 243 -27.08 6.54 24.70
N GLY A 244 -26.85 7.47 25.64
CA GLY A 244 -26.72 7.08 27.05
C GLY A 244 -26.57 8.19 28.11
N GLY A 245 -27.19 9.37 27.96
CA GLY A 245 -27.53 10.23 29.09
C GLY A 245 -26.65 11.45 29.40
N THR A 246 -27.28 12.62 29.32
CA THR A 246 -27.07 13.88 30.07
C THR A 246 -25.66 14.25 30.54
N SER A 247 -24.86 14.82 29.64
CA SER A 247 -24.15 16.11 29.78
C SER A 247 -23.18 16.22 28.59
N PHE A 248 -23.06 17.39 28.00
CA PHE A 248 -22.17 17.67 26.86
C PHE A 248 -20.84 18.24 27.36
N PRO A 249 -19.81 17.43 27.64
CA PRO A 249 -18.46 17.90 27.54
C PRO A 249 -18.01 17.68 26.10
N ASN A 250 -17.52 18.75 25.51
CA ASN A 250 -16.78 18.79 24.28
C ASN A 250 -15.40 18.14 24.49
N ASP A 251 -15.43 16.85 24.82
CA ASP A 251 -14.24 16.07 25.10
C ASP A 251 -13.62 15.66 23.77
N ASN A 252 -12.51 16.33 23.43
CA ASN A 252 -11.69 16.06 22.25
C ASN A 252 -10.95 14.69 22.36
N SER A 253 -11.56 13.68 22.96
CA SER A 253 -10.89 12.43 23.36
C SER A 253 -11.20 11.21 22.49
N THR A 254 -12.22 11.27 21.62
CA THR A 254 -12.58 10.12 20.79
C THR A 254 -11.85 10.19 19.45
N ILE A 255 -10.91 9.28 19.28
CA ILE A 255 -10.07 9.16 18.09
C ILE A 255 -10.87 8.51 16.96
N CYS A 256 -10.86 9.10 15.76
CA CYS A 256 -11.45 8.46 14.57
C CYS A 256 -10.41 7.51 13.98
N VAL A 257 -10.44 6.23 14.35
CA VAL A 257 -9.50 5.22 13.82
C VAL A 257 -10.04 4.64 12.53
N ALA A 258 -9.17 4.46 11.53
CA ALA A 258 -9.52 3.90 10.22
C ALA A 258 -10.63 4.70 9.48
N CYS A 259 -10.71 6.01 9.74
CA CYS A 259 -11.64 6.90 9.08
C CYS A 259 -11.04 7.41 7.77
N THR A 260 -11.88 7.54 6.75
CA THR A 260 -11.47 8.06 5.45
C THR A 260 -11.51 9.58 5.47
N ILE A 261 -10.38 10.21 5.14
CA ILE A 261 -10.25 11.66 4.94
C ILE A 261 -10.27 11.93 3.46
N GLU A 262 -11.14 12.84 3.02
CA GLU A 262 -11.15 13.33 1.64
C GLU A 262 -10.77 14.80 1.61
N LEU A 263 -9.80 15.15 0.76
CA LEU A 263 -9.22 16.48 0.65
C LEU A 263 -9.67 17.14 -0.65
N PHE A 264 -10.02 18.42 -0.54
CA PHE A 264 -10.50 19.22 -1.66
C PHE A 264 -9.81 20.57 -1.70
N ILE A 265 -9.53 21.08 -2.90
CA ILE A 265 -9.36 22.53 -3.08
C ILE A 265 -10.69 23.19 -2.73
N ALA A 266 -10.64 24.13 -1.81
CA ALA A 266 -11.78 24.91 -1.38
C ALA A 266 -12.17 25.94 -2.44
N ASP A 267 -13.47 26.08 -2.66
CA ASP A 267 -14.07 27.03 -3.60
C ASP A 267 -13.68 28.50 -3.31
N THR A 268 -13.74 28.88 -2.03
CA THR A 268 -13.36 30.21 -1.56
C THR A 268 -12.13 30.17 -0.66
N GLY A 269 -11.25 31.17 -0.77
CA GLY A 269 -10.13 31.34 0.16
C GLY A 269 -10.54 31.82 1.55
N GLY A 270 -9.57 31.89 2.47
CA GLY A 270 -9.77 32.31 3.87
C GLY A 270 -9.72 31.13 4.85
N THR A 271 -10.07 31.36 6.12
CA THR A 271 -10.06 30.33 7.19
C THR A 271 -11.45 29.87 7.61
N THR A 272 -12.51 30.37 6.96
CA THR A 272 -13.86 29.87 7.16
C THR A 272 -13.97 28.44 6.64
N ALA A 273 -14.82 27.62 7.24
CA ALA A 273 -15.08 26.28 6.73
C ALA A 273 -15.67 26.37 5.31
N GLY A 274 -15.22 25.46 4.44
CA GLY A 274 -15.31 25.64 2.99
C GLY A 274 -16.33 24.76 2.27
N GLN A 275 -16.32 24.92 0.95
CA GLN A 275 -16.98 24.04 -0.02
C GLN A 275 -15.87 23.35 -0.82
N GLY A 276 -15.89 22.03 -0.91
CA GLY A 276 -14.87 21.26 -1.63
C GLY A 276 -15.12 21.28 -3.14
N GLN A 277 -14.48 22.20 -3.86
CA GLN A 277 -14.68 22.37 -5.30
C GLN A 277 -14.05 21.25 -6.12
N THR A 278 -12.82 20.86 -5.78
CA THR A 278 -12.04 19.87 -6.53
C THR A 278 -11.43 18.86 -5.58
N PHE A 279 -11.77 17.58 -5.71
CA PHE A 279 -11.10 16.50 -4.97
C PHE A 279 -9.64 16.37 -5.40
N VAL A 280 -8.71 16.26 -4.44
CA VAL A 280 -7.26 16.25 -4.71
C VAL A 280 -6.50 15.09 -4.07
N GLY A 281 -7.14 14.36 -3.16
CA GLY A 281 -6.54 13.19 -2.52
C GLY A 281 -7.36 12.71 -1.34
N SER A 282 -6.95 11.56 -0.80
CA SER A 282 -7.56 10.96 0.38
C SER A 282 -6.51 10.26 1.23
N ALA A 283 -6.83 10.04 2.50
CA ALA A 283 -6.02 9.22 3.40
C ALA A 283 -6.92 8.46 4.37
N VAL A 284 -6.33 7.50 5.07
CA VAL A 284 -6.97 6.80 6.20
C VAL A 284 -6.24 7.20 7.47
N THR A 285 -6.99 7.45 8.54
CA THR A 285 -6.39 7.74 9.84
C THR A 285 -5.79 6.49 10.48
N ASP A 286 -4.64 6.66 11.14
CA ASP A 286 -3.98 5.63 11.93
C ASP A 286 -4.71 5.35 13.28
N GLU A 287 -4.13 4.48 14.10
CA GLU A 287 -4.66 4.13 15.44
C GLU A 287 -4.74 5.33 16.40
N THR A 288 -4.04 6.43 16.10
CA THR A 288 -4.03 7.67 16.87
C THR A 288 -4.93 8.76 16.27
N GLY A 289 -5.60 8.48 15.14
CA GLY A 289 -6.48 9.40 14.45
C GLY A 289 -5.76 10.43 13.58
N HIS A 290 -4.45 10.26 13.38
CA HIS A 290 -3.65 11.11 12.52
C HIS A 290 -3.64 10.58 11.09
N PHE A 291 -3.48 11.47 10.11
CA PHE A 291 -3.38 11.08 8.72
C PHE A 291 -2.24 11.82 8.02
N LEU A 292 -1.68 11.16 7.01
CA LEU A 292 -0.79 11.74 6.00
C LEU A 292 -1.39 11.41 4.64
N ALA A 293 -1.72 12.45 3.87
CA ALA A 293 -2.32 12.32 2.55
C ALA A 293 -1.40 12.90 1.48
N PHE A 294 -1.20 12.15 0.41
CA PHE A 294 -0.59 12.65 -0.81
C PHE A 294 -1.65 13.32 -1.68
N ILE A 295 -1.35 14.53 -2.13
CA ILE A 295 -2.24 15.33 -2.98
C ILE A 295 -1.53 15.69 -4.28
N ASN A 296 -2.32 15.86 -5.34
CA ASN A 296 -1.79 16.14 -6.67
C ASN A 296 -2.43 17.40 -7.25
N ASN A 297 -1.67 18.11 -8.09
CA ASN A 297 -2.15 19.29 -8.83
C ASN A 297 -2.72 20.41 -7.95
N VAL A 298 -2.16 20.62 -6.76
CA VAL A 298 -2.56 21.71 -5.85
C VAL A 298 -1.56 22.86 -5.94
N PRO A 299 -1.91 24.00 -6.54
CA PRO A 299 -1.02 25.15 -6.59
C PRO A 299 -0.75 25.74 -5.21
N ALA A 300 0.47 26.24 -5.00
CA ALA A 300 0.81 27.03 -3.83
C ALA A 300 -0.13 28.24 -3.67
N GLY A 301 -0.57 28.52 -2.44
CA GLY A 301 -1.52 29.57 -2.13
C GLY A 301 -2.99 29.18 -2.27
N SER A 302 -3.30 27.99 -2.79
CA SER A 302 -4.64 27.40 -2.74
C SER A 302 -5.08 27.14 -1.31
N TYR A 303 -6.37 27.01 -1.07
CA TYR A 303 -6.92 26.63 0.23
C TYR A 303 -7.45 25.21 0.15
N LEU A 304 -7.15 24.37 1.13
CA LEU A 304 -7.67 23.01 1.26
C LEU A 304 -8.72 22.92 2.36
N THR A 305 -9.73 22.08 2.13
CA THR A 305 -10.72 21.66 3.13
C THR A 305 -10.88 20.15 3.07
N ALA A 306 -11.41 19.53 4.12
CA ALA A 306 -11.59 18.09 4.18
C ALA A 306 -12.90 17.69 4.85
N THR A 307 -13.37 16.49 4.49
CA THR A 307 -14.38 15.73 5.24
C THR A 307 -13.73 14.50 5.86
N VAL A 308 -14.35 13.96 6.91
CA VAL A 308 -14.04 12.63 7.43
C VAL A 308 -15.28 11.75 7.31
N THR A 309 -15.08 10.49 6.94
CA THR A 309 -16.11 9.44 6.94
C THR A 309 -15.66 8.29 7.83
N ASP A 310 -16.48 7.92 8.81
CA ASP A 310 -16.19 6.78 9.69
C ASP A 310 -16.49 5.42 9.01
N PRO A 311 -16.05 4.29 9.58
CA PRO A 311 -16.34 2.96 9.03
C PRO A 311 -17.83 2.59 8.97
N SER A 312 -18.69 3.29 9.70
CA SER A 312 -20.15 3.11 9.68
C SER A 312 -20.82 3.89 8.54
N GLY A 313 -20.08 4.74 7.84
CA GLY A 313 -20.55 5.53 6.71
C GLY A 313 -21.05 6.92 7.07
N ASN A 314 -20.85 7.41 8.29
CA ASN A 314 -21.18 8.78 8.66
C ASN A 314 -20.14 9.76 8.10
N THR A 315 -20.54 10.73 7.28
CA THR A 315 -19.63 11.79 6.80
C THR A 315 -19.87 13.12 7.51
N SER A 316 -18.78 13.81 7.85
CA SER A 316 -18.78 15.13 8.49
C SER A 316 -19.08 16.28 7.53
N GLN A 317 -19.33 17.46 8.09
CA GLN A 317 -19.17 18.70 7.33
C GLN A 317 -17.70 18.94 6.95
N PHE A 318 -17.48 19.88 6.02
CA PHE A 318 -16.13 20.37 5.69
C PHE A 318 -15.42 21.03 6.88
N SER A 319 -14.11 20.80 6.97
CA SER A 319 -13.18 21.41 7.92
C SER A 319 -12.95 22.90 7.63
N GLN A 320 -12.25 23.57 8.55
CA GLN A 320 -11.69 24.90 8.24
C GLN A 320 -10.71 24.81 7.07
N ASN A 321 -10.69 25.86 6.27
CA ASN A 321 -9.77 25.99 5.15
C ASN A 321 -8.35 26.27 5.64
N VAL A 322 -7.36 25.56 5.07
CA VAL A 322 -5.93 25.77 5.33
C VAL A 322 -5.24 26.17 4.04
N GLN A 323 -4.46 27.26 4.09
CA GLN A 323 -3.70 27.70 2.93
C GLN A 323 -2.49 26.79 2.72
N VAL A 324 -2.34 26.30 1.50
CA VAL A 324 -1.18 25.51 1.08
C VAL A 324 0.03 26.40 0.91
N SER A 325 1.12 26.00 1.55
CA SER A 325 2.42 26.63 1.39
C SER A 325 3.27 25.90 0.34
N ASP A 326 4.22 26.62 -0.27
CA ASP A 326 5.31 26.02 -1.05
C ASP A 326 6.58 26.06 -0.19
N PRO A 327 6.78 25.10 0.73
CA PRO A 327 7.98 25.12 1.52
C PRO A 327 9.18 24.84 0.62
N SER A 328 10.31 25.52 0.88
CA SER A 328 11.59 25.07 0.34
C SER A 328 11.82 23.63 0.83
N CYS A 329 11.68 22.67 -0.07
CA CYS A 329 11.80 21.26 0.24
C CYS A 329 13.23 20.95 0.70
N THR A 330 13.40 20.49 1.93
CA THR A 330 14.65 19.85 2.34
C THR A 330 14.76 18.53 1.60
N ALA A 331 15.92 18.23 1.00
CA ALA A 331 16.12 16.96 0.33
C ALA A 331 15.90 15.80 1.33
N ALA A 332 15.16 14.77 0.90
CA ALA A 332 15.03 13.55 1.69
C ALA A 332 16.41 12.93 1.91
N VAL A 333 16.65 12.38 3.10
CA VAL A 333 17.92 11.74 3.47
C VAL A 333 17.76 10.22 3.34
N ALA A 334 18.60 9.61 2.50
CA ALA A 334 18.60 8.15 2.32
C ALA A 334 18.91 7.45 3.64
N PRO A 335 18.08 6.48 4.08
CA PRO A 335 18.35 5.77 5.31
C PRO A 335 19.51 4.78 5.11
N THR A 336 20.36 4.66 6.13
CA THR A 336 21.24 3.50 6.27
C THR A 336 20.45 2.44 7.02
N VAL A 337 20.13 1.34 6.35
CA VAL A 337 19.33 0.25 6.92
C VAL A 337 20.27 -0.74 7.59
N THR A 338 19.87 -1.22 8.76
CA THR A 338 20.36 -2.48 9.33
C THR A 338 19.24 -3.49 9.31
N ALA A 339 19.58 -4.77 9.22
CA ALA A 339 18.57 -5.81 9.19
C ALA A 339 19.00 -7.03 9.98
N SER A 340 18.01 -7.74 10.50
CA SER A 340 18.18 -8.93 11.33
C SER A 340 17.09 -9.95 11.06
N ARG A 341 17.44 -11.22 11.18
CA ARG A 341 16.49 -12.33 11.17
C ARG A 341 16.01 -12.64 12.58
N ASN A 342 14.72 -12.95 12.75
CA ASN A 342 14.16 -13.53 13.96
C ASN A 342 13.23 -14.69 13.59
N GLY A 343 13.67 -15.94 13.75
CA GLY A 343 12.91 -17.09 13.27
C GLY A 343 12.73 -17.04 11.74
N ASN A 344 11.47 -16.95 11.29
CA ASN A 344 11.15 -16.85 9.87
C ASN A 344 10.91 -15.41 9.39
N ASP A 345 11.09 -14.41 10.26
CA ASP A 345 10.83 -13.00 9.96
C ASP A 345 12.13 -12.23 9.69
N VAL A 346 12.02 -11.20 8.86
CA VAL A 346 13.11 -10.22 8.62
C VAL A 346 12.67 -8.86 9.14
N THR A 347 13.48 -8.26 10.00
CA THR A 347 13.25 -6.90 10.49
C THR A 347 14.30 -5.95 9.93
N LEU A 348 13.84 -4.91 9.24
CA LEU A 348 14.62 -3.76 8.77
C LEU A 348 14.52 -2.64 9.81
N ASN A 349 15.65 -2.01 10.16
CA ASN A 349 15.72 -0.89 11.09
C ASN A 349 16.56 0.25 10.50
N TRP A 350 16.22 1.49 10.83
CA TRP A 350 17.01 2.67 10.46
C TRP A 350 16.88 3.77 11.53
N THR A 351 17.71 4.81 11.43
CA THR A 351 17.57 6.01 12.26
C THR A 351 16.68 7.02 11.55
N HIS A 352 15.64 7.52 12.22
CA HIS A 352 14.76 8.53 11.65
C HIS A 352 15.48 9.89 11.50
N ASP A 353 15.40 10.48 10.31
CA ASP A 353 15.79 11.86 10.03
C ASP A 353 14.53 12.74 9.89
N SER A 354 14.51 13.90 10.55
CA SER A 354 13.36 14.82 10.54
C SER A 354 13.06 15.45 9.18
N ALA A 355 13.98 15.38 8.21
CA ALA A 355 13.72 15.79 6.83
C ALA A 355 12.77 14.82 6.09
N ASN A 356 12.59 13.61 6.63
CA ASN A 356 11.78 12.55 6.05
C ASN A 356 10.42 12.48 6.76
N VAL A 357 9.34 12.34 6.00
CA VAL A 357 7.96 12.20 6.51
C VAL A 357 7.41 10.78 6.34
N GLN A 358 8.06 9.97 5.51
CA GLN A 358 7.70 8.58 5.23
C GLN A 358 8.94 7.80 4.74
N TYR A 359 8.90 6.48 4.87
CA TYR A 359 9.84 5.53 4.28
C TYR A 359 9.08 4.55 3.41
N ARG A 360 9.53 4.38 2.16
CA ARG A 360 9.01 3.41 1.19
C ARG A 360 9.86 2.16 1.20
N ILE A 361 9.23 1.02 1.44
CA ILE A 361 9.88 -0.29 1.49
C ILE A 361 9.64 -0.92 0.14
N TYR A 362 10.72 -1.16 -0.58
CA TYR A 362 10.69 -1.84 -1.87
C TYR A 362 11.17 -3.28 -1.72
N ARG A 363 10.51 -4.20 -2.42
CA ARG A 363 10.79 -5.63 -2.41
C ARG A 363 10.79 -6.21 -3.83
N SER A 364 11.74 -7.09 -4.14
CA SER A 364 11.86 -7.74 -5.46
C SER A 364 12.56 -9.09 -5.35
N THR A 365 12.36 -9.96 -6.34
CA THR A 365 13.16 -11.19 -6.53
C THR A 365 14.43 -10.94 -7.35
N ASP A 366 14.61 -9.72 -7.91
CA ASP A 366 15.88 -9.30 -8.52
C ASP A 366 16.74 -8.58 -7.46
N PRO A 367 17.93 -9.08 -7.11
CA PRO A 367 18.77 -8.50 -6.06
C PRO A 367 19.27 -7.09 -6.34
N TYR A 368 19.37 -6.70 -7.61
CA TYR A 368 19.88 -5.40 -8.04
C TYR A 368 18.81 -4.51 -8.69
N PHE A 369 17.54 -4.79 -8.40
CA PHE A 369 16.41 -4.03 -8.92
C PHE A 369 16.53 -2.53 -8.64
N THR A 370 16.03 -1.72 -9.56
CA THR A 370 15.83 -0.28 -9.32
C THR A 370 14.44 -0.08 -8.70
N PRO A 371 14.34 0.56 -7.52
CA PRO A 371 13.06 0.88 -6.92
C PRO A 371 12.10 1.60 -7.87
N SER A 372 10.84 1.18 -7.85
CA SER A 372 9.73 1.74 -8.60
C SER A 372 8.41 1.33 -7.96
N GLU A 373 7.31 1.97 -8.35
CA GLU A 373 5.96 1.62 -7.91
C GLU A 373 5.61 0.12 -8.12
N ALA A 374 6.20 -0.56 -9.12
CA ALA A 374 5.98 -2.00 -9.34
C ALA A 374 6.65 -2.89 -8.28
N THR A 375 7.61 -2.35 -7.54
CA THR A 375 8.36 -3.01 -6.46
C THR A 375 8.04 -2.43 -5.09
N LEU A 376 7.13 -1.46 -5.00
CA LEU A 376 6.71 -0.88 -3.73
C LEU A 376 5.91 -1.94 -2.97
N TYR A 377 6.38 -2.26 -1.77
CA TYR A 377 5.75 -3.25 -0.91
C TYR A 377 4.92 -2.59 0.19
N ASP A 378 5.49 -1.59 0.87
CA ASP A 378 4.84 -0.94 1.99
C ASP A 378 5.34 0.49 2.22
N ASP A 379 4.56 1.26 2.97
CA ASP A 379 4.80 2.64 3.36
C ASP A 379 4.80 2.78 4.88
N VAL A 380 5.92 3.24 5.44
CA VAL A 380 6.07 3.47 6.89
C VAL A 380 6.09 4.97 7.17
N ILE A 381 5.04 5.45 7.85
CA ILE A 381 4.89 6.87 8.20
C ILE A 381 5.89 7.23 9.31
N ALA A 382 6.64 8.31 9.12
CA ALA A 382 7.56 8.81 10.14
C ALA A 382 6.80 9.24 11.42
N PRO A 383 7.41 9.12 12.62
CA PRO A 383 8.81 8.79 12.88
C PRO A 383 9.08 7.29 13.04
N VAL A 384 8.13 6.41 12.68
CA VAL A 384 8.36 4.96 12.69
C VAL A 384 9.56 4.64 11.81
N ASN A 385 10.48 3.84 12.35
CA ASN A 385 11.82 3.66 11.80
C ASN A 385 12.25 2.19 11.74
N SER A 386 11.26 1.30 11.69
CA SER A 386 11.45 -0.14 11.56
C SER A 386 10.31 -0.72 10.73
N PHE A 387 10.60 -1.84 10.07
CA PHE A 387 9.62 -2.62 9.31
C PHE A 387 9.94 -4.11 9.47
N THR A 388 8.91 -4.95 9.67
CA THR A 388 9.06 -6.40 9.80
C THR A 388 8.26 -7.10 8.69
N ASP A 389 8.95 -7.93 7.91
CA ASP A 389 8.33 -8.84 6.93
C ASP A 389 8.21 -10.23 7.56
N GLU A 390 6.99 -10.62 7.90
CA GLU A 390 6.70 -11.86 8.62
C GLU A 390 6.72 -13.08 7.69
N GLY A 391 7.34 -14.18 8.13
CA GLY A 391 7.34 -15.47 7.43
C GLY A 391 8.14 -15.51 6.12
N VAL A 392 9.03 -14.55 5.88
CA VAL A 392 9.70 -14.38 4.59
C VAL A 392 10.83 -15.39 4.32
N MET A 393 11.36 -16.06 5.33
CA MET A 393 12.42 -17.07 5.13
C MET A 393 11.97 -18.26 4.26
N ASP A 394 10.65 -18.50 4.16
CA ASP A 394 10.06 -19.59 3.36
C ASP A 394 9.52 -19.12 1.99
N ALA A 395 9.73 -17.85 1.64
CA ALA A 395 9.14 -17.22 0.45
C ALA A 395 10.05 -17.26 -0.80
N GLY A 396 11.24 -17.84 -0.69
CA GLY A 396 12.27 -17.86 -1.74
C GLY A 396 13.13 -16.59 -1.77
N ASP A 397 13.75 -16.32 -2.92
CA ASP A 397 14.64 -15.18 -3.11
C ASP A 397 13.89 -13.84 -3.04
N LEU A 398 14.21 -13.01 -2.04
CA LEU A 398 13.59 -11.70 -1.82
C LEU A 398 14.60 -10.67 -1.30
N TYR A 399 14.59 -9.49 -1.91
CA TYR A 399 15.56 -8.43 -1.66
C TYR A 399 14.88 -7.10 -1.40
N TYR A 400 15.47 -6.31 -0.50
CA TYR A 400 14.90 -5.08 0.04
C TYR A 400 15.78 -3.86 -0.22
N VAL A 401 15.10 -2.74 -0.49
CA VAL A 401 15.67 -1.39 -0.48
C VAL A 401 14.66 -0.47 0.21
N VAL A 402 15.15 0.48 0.99
CA VAL A 402 14.32 1.53 1.59
C VAL A 402 14.70 2.89 1.00
N GLN A 403 13.72 3.69 0.60
CA GLN A 403 13.91 5.11 0.32
C GLN A 403 13.10 5.93 1.29
N ALA A 404 13.56 7.13 1.58
CA ALA A 404 12.81 8.09 2.39
C ALA A 404 12.12 9.10 1.50
N VAL A 405 10.99 9.63 1.94
CA VAL A 405 10.19 10.64 1.26
C VAL A 405 10.18 11.90 2.13
N ASN A 406 10.42 13.07 1.54
CA ASN A 406 10.31 14.36 2.25
C ASN A 406 8.89 14.95 2.18
N GLN A 407 8.68 16.09 2.83
CA GLN A 407 7.43 16.85 2.86
C GLN A 407 6.87 17.31 1.49
N CYS A 408 7.66 17.12 0.42
CA CYS A 408 7.28 17.47 -0.95
C CYS A 408 7.09 16.23 -1.83
N ALA A 409 6.93 15.05 -1.22
CA ALA A 409 6.82 13.76 -1.90
C ALA A 409 8.01 13.43 -2.81
N VAL A 410 9.20 13.98 -2.51
CA VAL A 410 10.43 13.66 -3.24
C VAL A 410 11.19 12.58 -2.48
N GLU A 411 11.50 11.50 -3.18
CA GLU A 411 12.28 10.39 -2.66
C GLU A 411 13.78 10.70 -2.59
N SER A 412 14.44 10.12 -1.59
CA SER A 412 15.90 10.08 -1.47
C SER A 412 16.52 9.01 -2.37
N GLY A 413 17.85 8.90 -2.36
CA GLY A 413 18.52 7.74 -2.94
C GLY A 413 18.19 6.44 -2.17
N ALA A 414 18.38 5.30 -2.84
CA ALA A 414 18.23 3.98 -2.24
C ALA A 414 19.18 3.76 -1.04
N SER A 415 18.70 3.06 -0.01
CA SER A 415 19.54 2.49 1.06
C SER A 415 20.50 1.42 0.53
N ASN A 416 21.34 0.89 1.43
CA ASN A 416 21.96 -0.41 1.24
C ASN A 416 20.89 -1.53 1.13
N ARG A 417 21.31 -2.68 0.60
CA ARG A 417 20.44 -3.81 0.26
C ARG A 417 20.61 -4.97 1.22
N TYR A 418 19.49 -5.64 1.51
CA TYR A 418 19.45 -6.90 2.23
C TYR A 418 18.55 -7.88 1.49
N GLY A 419 18.68 -9.17 1.78
CA GLY A 419 17.72 -10.13 1.29
C GLY A 419 17.89 -11.52 1.85
N VAL A 420 16.89 -12.31 1.54
CA VAL A 420 16.85 -13.76 1.71
C VAL A 420 17.24 -14.39 0.39
N ALA A 421 18.11 -15.38 0.44
CA ALA A 421 18.46 -16.19 -0.71
C ALA A 421 18.23 -17.66 -0.37
N GLU A 422 17.52 -18.36 -1.25
CA GLU A 422 17.22 -19.78 -1.13
C GLU A 422 18.32 -20.62 -1.78
N ILE A 423 18.67 -21.72 -1.13
CA ILE A 423 19.67 -22.67 -1.59
C ILE A 423 19.02 -24.05 -1.69
N SER A 424 19.08 -24.63 -2.89
CA SER A 424 18.59 -25.98 -3.15
C SER A 424 19.67 -27.03 -2.93
N LEU A 425 19.30 -28.10 -2.22
CA LEU A 425 20.16 -29.20 -1.85
C LEU A 425 19.64 -30.50 -2.45
N ASN A 426 20.37 -31.06 -3.40
CA ASN A 426 20.08 -32.38 -3.92
C ASN A 426 20.39 -33.48 -2.89
N PRO A 427 19.76 -34.67 -2.99
CA PRO A 427 20.14 -35.82 -2.19
C PRO A 427 21.64 -36.12 -2.30
N GLY A 428 22.32 -36.28 -1.17
CA GLY A 428 23.76 -36.50 -1.13
C GLY A 428 24.55 -35.23 -0.86
N TRP A 429 25.72 -35.11 -1.49
CA TRP A 429 26.63 -33.99 -1.23
C TRP A 429 26.35 -32.81 -2.14
N ASN A 430 26.38 -31.61 -1.56
CA ASN A 430 26.24 -30.33 -2.23
C ASN A 430 27.40 -29.44 -1.79
N LEU A 431 28.09 -28.83 -2.75
CA LEU A 431 29.10 -27.82 -2.45
C LEU A 431 28.45 -26.46 -2.55
N VAL A 432 28.32 -25.80 -1.41
CA VAL A 432 27.47 -24.64 -1.20
C VAL A 432 28.33 -23.42 -0.86
N SER A 433 27.82 -22.23 -1.18
CA SER A 433 28.32 -20.97 -0.63
C SER A 433 27.16 -20.05 -0.32
N LEU A 434 27.42 -19.00 0.46
CA LEU A 434 26.38 -18.02 0.81
C LEU A 434 26.30 -16.96 -0.30
N PRO A 435 25.18 -16.85 -1.05
CA PRO A 435 24.98 -15.84 -2.10
C PRO A 435 24.66 -14.44 -1.53
N VAL A 436 24.98 -14.21 -0.27
CA VAL A 436 24.79 -12.97 0.48
C VAL A 436 26.02 -12.75 1.37
N VAL A 437 26.20 -11.53 1.87
CA VAL A 437 27.17 -11.24 2.93
C VAL A 437 26.44 -11.39 4.28
N PRO A 438 26.77 -12.40 5.09
CA PRO A 438 26.12 -12.58 6.39
C PRO A 438 26.22 -11.34 7.26
N VAL A 439 25.17 -11.06 8.03
CA VAL A 439 25.15 -9.96 9.00
C VAL A 439 24.83 -10.49 10.39
N GLY A 440 25.56 -9.98 11.39
CA GLY A 440 25.41 -10.44 12.77
C GLY A 440 26.27 -11.67 13.05
N ASP A 441 25.65 -12.69 13.65
CA ASP A 441 26.28 -13.94 14.06
C ASP A 441 26.34 -14.92 12.88
N THR A 442 27.54 -15.40 12.54
CA THR A 442 27.79 -16.30 11.39
C THR A 442 27.89 -17.77 11.78
N SER A 443 27.55 -18.12 13.02
CA SER A 443 27.43 -19.51 13.47
C SER A 443 26.30 -20.25 12.76
N LEU A 444 26.40 -21.57 12.67
CA LEU A 444 25.38 -22.41 12.03
C LEU A 444 23.99 -22.27 12.69
N ASP A 445 23.93 -22.14 14.02
CA ASP A 445 22.68 -21.97 14.75
C ASP A 445 21.97 -20.66 14.40
N SER A 446 22.72 -19.58 14.16
CA SER A 446 22.14 -18.29 13.79
C SER A 446 21.79 -18.20 12.29
N LEU A 447 22.72 -18.63 11.44
CA LEU A 447 22.60 -18.46 9.99
C LEU A 447 21.62 -19.47 9.37
N ILE A 448 21.73 -20.74 9.74
CA ILE A 448 20.93 -21.84 9.19
C ILE A 448 19.84 -22.26 10.18
N GLY A 449 20.15 -22.29 11.47
CA GLY A 449 19.20 -22.68 12.51
C GLY A 449 18.65 -24.08 12.28
N THR A 450 17.32 -24.21 12.29
CA THR A 450 16.62 -25.51 12.27
C THR A 450 16.10 -25.94 10.90
N GLN A 451 16.61 -25.35 9.82
CA GLN A 451 16.07 -25.52 8.46
C GLN A 451 16.39 -26.89 7.83
N LEU A 452 17.47 -27.54 8.27
CA LEU A 452 17.90 -28.83 7.73
C LEU A 452 17.41 -30.01 8.58
N ASN A 453 17.43 -31.23 8.03
CA ASN A 453 16.94 -32.41 8.71
C ASN A 453 17.90 -32.87 9.82
N GLY A 454 17.41 -32.82 11.07
CA GLY A 454 18.17 -33.24 12.25
C GLY A 454 17.65 -34.53 12.87
N THR A 455 18.55 -35.32 13.45
CA THR A 455 18.21 -36.57 14.15
C THR A 455 19.06 -36.74 15.41
N GLY A 456 18.81 -37.77 16.22
CA GLY A 456 19.65 -38.12 17.38
C GLY A 456 21.04 -38.68 17.02
N SER A 457 21.40 -38.77 15.74
CA SER A 457 22.66 -39.37 15.30
C SER A 457 23.30 -38.61 14.13
N ALA A 458 24.59 -38.33 14.27
CA ALA A 458 25.44 -37.80 13.21
C ALA A 458 25.51 -38.65 11.94
N ALA A 459 24.99 -39.89 11.95
CA ALA A 459 24.95 -40.77 10.78
C ALA A 459 23.71 -40.57 9.89
N SER A 460 22.63 -40.01 10.45
CA SER A 460 21.34 -39.83 9.78
C SER A 460 20.88 -38.37 9.71
N ALA A 461 21.43 -37.49 10.54
CA ALA A 461 21.21 -36.05 10.44
C ALA A 461 21.96 -35.47 9.24
N ASP A 462 21.52 -34.34 8.72
CA ASP A 462 22.30 -33.59 7.75
C ASP A 462 23.57 -33.04 8.39
N MET A 463 24.58 -32.84 7.55
CA MET A 463 25.93 -32.52 8.00
C MET A 463 26.52 -31.39 7.16
N ILE A 464 27.12 -30.43 7.85
CA ILE A 464 27.92 -29.36 7.27
C ILE A 464 29.39 -29.66 7.51
N THR A 465 30.19 -29.54 6.45
CA THR A 465 31.63 -29.79 6.47
C THR A 465 32.37 -28.62 5.85
N VAL A 466 33.31 -28.03 6.60
CA VAL A 466 34.17 -26.93 6.14
C VAL A 466 35.61 -27.40 6.06
N TRP A 467 36.31 -26.97 5.00
CA TRP A 467 37.74 -27.21 4.84
C TRP A 467 38.57 -26.07 5.42
N ASN A 468 39.49 -26.40 6.32
CA ASN A 468 40.49 -25.46 6.79
C ASN A 468 41.76 -25.61 5.93
N ALA A 469 42.06 -24.61 5.13
CA ALA A 469 43.20 -24.64 4.21
C ALA A 469 44.56 -24.61 4.94
N ASP A 470 44.65 -23.94 6.09
CA ASP A 470 45.89 -23.84 6.87
C ASP A 470 46.29 -25.18 7.49
N SER A 471 45.32 -25.92 8.03
CA SER A 471 45.57 -27.23 8.64
C SER A 471 45.43 -28.40 7.66
N SER A 472 44.83 -28.16 6.48
CA SER A 472 44.43 -29.20 5.53
C SER A 472 43.54 -30.27 6.16
N GLN A 473 42.58 -29.84 6.99
CA GLN A 473 41.64 -30.72 7.69
C GLN A 473 40.20 -30.24 7.53
N TYR A 474 39.27 -31.18 7.61
CA TYR A 474 37.84 -30.90 7.66
C TYR A 474 37.37 -30.72 9.11
N VAL A 475 36.44 -29.79 9.29
CA VAL A 475 35.61 -29.67 10.50
C VAL A 475 34.19 -30.04 10.11
N ASN A 476 33.58 -30.96 10.85
CA ASN A 476 32.24 -31.48 10.57
C ASN A 476 31.31 -31.12 11.71
N SER A 477 30.11 -30.65 11.36
CA SER A 477 29.00 -30.47 12.29
C SER A 477 27.73 -31.08 11.73
N TRP A 478 26.92 -31.68 12.59
CA TRP A 478 25.64 -32.31 12.23
C TRP A 478 24.52 -31.67 13.04
N PHE A 479 23.32 -31.61 12.46
CA PHE A 479 22.19 -30.97 13.12
C PHE A 479 21.46 -31.94 14.06
N CYS A 480 21.40 -31.60 15.35
CA CYS A 480 20.80 -32.42 16.39
C CYS A 480 19.35 -31.98 16.63
N ALA A 481 18.39 -32.73 16.10
CA ALA A 481 16.96 -32.47 16.31
C ALA A 481 16.17 -33.77 16.57
N GLY A 482 14.86 -33.66 16.79
CA GLY A 482 13.98 -34.80 17.05
C GLY A 482 14.25 -35.46 18.38
N GLU A 483 14.97 -36.60 18.39
CA GLU A 483 15.33 -37.29 19.64
C GLU A 483 16.22 -36.43 20.54
N CYS A 484 17.06 -35.57 19.96
CA CYS A 484 17.87 -34.60 20.71
C CYS A 484 17.01 -33.62 21.53
N THR A 485 15.79 -33.34 21.09
CA THR A 485 14.88 -32.42 21.80
C THR A 485 14.52 -32.96 23.19
N ALA A 486 14.51 -34.28 23.37
CA ALA A 486 14.30 -34.91 24.68
C ALA A 486 15.52 -34.82 25.60
N TRP A 487 16.72 -34.54 25.06
CA TRP A 487 17.94 -34.34 25.84
C TRP A 487 18.04 -32.93 26.41
N GLY A 488 17.32 -31.98 25.81
CA GLY A 488 17.28 -30.58 26.23
C GLY A 488 18.55 -29.80 25.86
N GLU A 489 18.68 -28.60 26.42
CA GLU A 489 19.87 -27.77 26.27
C GLU A 489 21.12 -28.46 26.84
N PRO A 490 22.29 -28.37 26.17
CA PRO A 490 22.61 -27.55 25.00
C PRO A 490 22.47 -28.26 23.64
N TRP A 491 21.73 -29.36 23.54
CA TRP A 491 21.70 -30.22 22.34
C TRP A 491 20.46 -30.04 21.47
N ALA A 492 19.33 -29.70 22.08
CA ALA A 492 18.04 -29.64 21.41
C ALA A 492 18.02 -28.54 20.34
N ASN A 493 17.94 -28.93 19.05
CA ASN A 493 17.90 -28.03 17.90
C ASN A 493 19.18 -27.21 17.70
N HIS A 494 20.34 -27.82 17.96
CA HIS A 494 21.66 -27.21 17.79
C HIS A 494 22.54 -27.98 16.80
N TRP A 495 23.46 -27.24 16.17
CA TRP A 495 24.55 -27.81 15.39
C TRP A 495 25.68 -28.29 16.30
N LEU A 496 26.04 -29.58 16.21
CA LEU A 496 27.02 -30.21 17.10
C LEU A 496 28.23 -30.75 16.34
N LEU A 497 29.39 -30.77 16.99
CA LEU A 497 30.55 -31.53 16.53
C LEU A 497 30.37 -33.04 16.83
N ASN A 498 31.28 -33.87 16.31
CA ASN A 498 31.23 -35.32 16.53
C ASN A 498 31.41 -35.74 18.00
N ASP A 499 31.94 -34.87 18.85
CA ASP A 499 32.07 -35.08 20.29
C ASP A 499 30.89 -34.52 21.10
N TYR A 500 29.80 -34.13 20.41
CA TYR A 500 28.57 -33.57 20.98
C TYR A 500 28.72 -32.18 21.62
N SER A 501 29.85 -31.49 21.41
CA SER A 501 29.97 -30.07 21.74
C SER A 501 29.33 -29.19 20.67
N SER A 502 28.96 -27.96 21.02
CA SER A 502 28.41 -26.98 20.08
C SER A 502 29.39 -26.73 18.91
N SER A 503 28.84 -26.58 17.72
CA SER A 503 29.62 -26.28 16.52
C SER A 503 30.44 -25.00 16.70
N THR A 504 31.69 -25.04 16.26
CA THR A 504 32.56 -23.87 16.14
C THR A 504 32.67 -23.40 14.69
N ILE A 505 31.81 -23.89 13.81
CA ILE A 505 31.80 -23.50 12.40
C ILE A 505 31.10 -22.15 12.27
N GLU A 506 31.84 -21.20 11.70
CA GLU A 506 31.34 -19.91 11.24
C GLU A 506 31.40 -19.88 9.71
N LEU A 507 30.36 -19.37 9.07
CA LEU A 507 30.25 -19.28 7.61
C LEU A 507 30.28 -17.82 7.18
N ASP A 508 31.45 -17.35 6.76
CA ASP A 508 31.65 -15.99 6.29
C ASP A 508 31.47 -15.86 4.76
N ALA A 509 31.41 -14.60 4.30
CA ALA A 509 31.30 -14.28 2.89
C ALA A 509 32.49 -14.84 2.06
N GLY A 510 32.19 -15.38 0.89
CA GLY A 510 33.14 -15.97 -0.05
C GLY A 510 33.61 -17.39 0.30
N MET A 511 33.19 -17.94 1.44
CA MET A 511 33.52 -19.31 1.83
C MET A 511 32.64 -20.34 1.10
N GLY A 512 33.25 -21.44 0.68
CA GLY A 512 32.54 -22.65 0.27
C GLY A 512 32.49 -23.66 1.42
N PHE A 513 31.40 -24.42 1.50
CA PHE A 513 31.22 -25.49 2.49
C PHE A 513 30.39 -26.62 1.90
N TRP A 514 30.57 -27.83 2.42
CA TRP A 514 29.78 -28.98 2.03
C TRP A 514 28.52 -29.08 2.88
N VAL A 515 27.41 -29.42 2.25
CA VAL A 515 26.19 -29.88 2.92
C VAL A 515 25.88 -31.29 2.42
N GLN A 516 25.68 -32.22 3.34
CA GLN A 516 25.19 -33.55 3.04
C GLN A 516 23.71 -33.64 3.40
N ASN A 517 22.84 -33.57 2.39
CA ASN A 517 21.40 -33.84 2.52
C ASN A 517 21.19 -35.35 2.55
N ARG A 518 20.61 -35.86 3.64
CA ARG A 518 20.40 -37.29 3.88
C ARG A 518 18.93 -37.72 3.88
N THR A 519 17.99 -36.84 3.55
CA THR A 519 16.57 -37.20 3.51
C THR A 519 16.19 -38.06 2.31
N GLY A 520 16.99 -38.01 1.25
CA GLY A 520 16.73 -38.72 0.00
C GLY A 520 15.83 -37.96 -0.98
N GLU A 521 15.36 -36.78 -0.59
CA GLU A 521 14.60 -35.84 -1.42
C GLU A 521 15.35 -34.50 -1.50
N THR A 522 14.93 -33.61 -2.40
CA THR A 522 15.50 -32.26 -2.46
C THR A 522 15.06 -31.44 -1.24
N GLU A 523 16.00 -30.73 -0.63
CA GLU A 523 15.76 -29.82 0.48
C GLU A 523 16.07 -28.38 0.08
N LEU A 524 15.46 -27.43 0.76
CA LEU A 524 15.68 -26.01 0.60
C LEU A 524 16.06 -25.44 1.96
N PHE A 525 17.02 -24.51 1.98
CA PHE A 525 17.21 -23.65 3.13
C PHE A 525 17.54 -22.24 2.66
N SER A 526 17.16 -21.27 3.49
CA SER A 526 17.29 -19.86 3.21
C SER A 526 18.34 -19.24 4.12
N VAL A 527 19.12 -18.33 3.55
CA VAL A 527 20.11 -17.53 4.27
C VAL A 527 19.80 -16.05 4.09
N PHE A 528 20.03 -15.28 5.15
CA PHE A 528 19.76 -13.85 5.18
C PHE A 528 21.06 -13.06 5.27
N GLY A 529 21.17 -11.97 4.52
CA GLY A 529 22.36 -11.13 4.56
C GLY A 529 22.26 -9.85 3.76
N ALA A 530 23.34 -9.07 3.79
CA ALA A 530 23.50 -7.90 2.95
C ALA A 530 23.81 -8.31 1.51
N ILE A 531 23.26 -7.56 0.55
CA ILE A 531 23.58 -7.75 -0.88
C ILE A 531 24.65 -6.74 -1.25
N SER A 532 25.87 -7.26 -1.48
CA SER A 532 27.00 -6.39 -1.79
C SER A 532 26.87 -5.79 -3.19
N THR A 533 27.15 -4.49 -3.30
CA THR A 533 27.38 -3.77 -4.56
C THR A 533 28.87 -3.45 -4.76
N ALA A 534 29.73 -3.96 -3.88
CA ALA A 534 31.19 -3.82 -3.92
C ALA A 534 31.86 -5.19 -3.97
N ALA A 535 33.14 -5.23 -4.32
CA ALA A 535 33.89 -6.47 -4.28
C ALA A 535 33.94 -7.07 -2.86
N VAL A 536 33.86 -8.39 -2.78
CA VAL A 536 34.00 -9.15 -1.54
C VAL A 536 35.40 -9.75 -1.51
N GLU A 537 36.15 -9.46 -0.45
CA GLU A 537 37.54 -9.90 -0.28
C GLU A 537 37.60 -11.21 0.50
N THR A 538 38.21 -12.25 -0.09
CA THR A 538 38.32 -13.58 0.53
C THR A 538 39.79 -14.05 0.53
N PRO A 539 40.36 -14.39 1.69
CA PRO A 539 41.70 -14.97 1.74
C PRO A 539 41.78 -16.32 1.03
N VAL A 540 42.82 -16.52 0.22
CA VAL A 540 43.10 -17.78 -0.48
C VAL A 540 44.48 -18.25 -0.09
N ALA A 541 44.55 -19.38 0.63
CA ALA A 541 45.80 -20.01 1.03
C ALA A 541 46.46 -20.76 -0.14
N ALA A 542 47.70 -21.22 0.04
CA ALA A 542 48.33 -22.13 -0.91
C ALA A 542 47.66 -23.51 -0.86
N GLY A 543 47.54 -24.19 -2.01
CA GLY A 543 46.85 -25.48 -2.10
C GLY A 543 45.34 -25.34 -2.21
N TRP A 544 44.60 -26.32 -1.67
CA TRP A 544 43.15 -26.39 -1.80
C TRP A 544 42.42 -25.41 -0.89
N ASN A 545 41.43 -24.73 -1.45
CA ASN A 545 40.51 -23.82 -0.76
C ASN A 545 39.08 -24.15 -1.22
N MET A 546 38.10 -24.03 -0.32
CA MET A 546 36.68 -24.05 -0.68
C MET A 546 36.18 -22.62 -0.72
N LEU A 547 35.72 -22.19 -1.89
CA LEU A 547 35.33 -20.81 -2.15
C LEU A 547 33.92 -20.80 -2.76
N GLY A 548 33.31 -19.62 -2.78
CA GLY A 548 32.08 -19.39 -3.53
C GLY A 548 31.75 -17.93 -3.71
N SER A 549 30.67 -17.67 -4.42
CA SER A 549 30.22 -16.30 -4.70
C SER A 549 29.29 -15.81 -3.59
N SER A 550 29.57 -14.62 -3.05
CA SER A 550 28.65 -13.88 -2.17
C SER A 550 27.76 -12.89 -2.90
N PHE A 551 27.47 -13.22 -4.15
CA PHE A 551 26.54 -12.49 -4.99
C PHE A 551 25.40 -13.43 -5.41
N PRO A 552 24.14 -12.98 -5.32
CA PRO A 552 22.98 -13.75 -5.72
C PRO A 552 22.76 -13.73 -7.25
N GLN A 553 23.84 -13.89 -8.02
CA GLN A 553 23.80 -13.95 -9.48
C GLN A 553 24.80 -14.96 -10.03
N ALA A 554 24.39 -15.64 -11.10
CA ALA A 554 25.22 -16.60 -11.82
C ALA A 554 26.44 -15.92 -12.44
N ARG A 555 27.61 -16.57 -12.34
CA ARG A 555 28.91 -15.99 -12.71
C ARG A 555 29.77 -16.99 -13.46
N SER A 556 30.23 -16.64 -14.65
CA SER A 556 31.27 -17.43 -15.34
C SER A 556 32.62 -17.32 -14.60
N LEU A 557 33.49 -18.31 -14.79
CA LEU A 557 34.84 -18.30 -14.19
C LEU A 557 35.65 -17.04 -14.52
N ASP A 558 35.51 -16.50 -15.73
CA ASP A 558 36.21 -15.28 -16.16
C ASP A 558 35.71 -14.04 -15.41
N GLN A 559 34.43 -14.01 -15.01
CA GLN A 559 33.83 -12.92 -14.23
C GLN A 559 34.20 -12.94 -12.75
N LEU A 560 34.67 -14.08 -12.22
CA LEU A 560 35.06 -14.20 -10.82
C LEU A 560 36.35 -13.42 -10.49
N GLY A 561 37.14 -13.00 -11.48
CA GLY A 561 38.30 -12.13 -11.26
C GLY A 561 39.45 -12.80 -10.50
N PHE A 562 39.61 -14.13 -10.61
CA PHE A 562 40.70 -14.84 -9.97
C PHE A 562 42.08 -14.35 -10.43
N GLN A 563 43.00 -14.18 -9.48
CA GLN A 563 44.43 -14.09 -9.77
C GLN A 563 44.95 -15.50 -10.10
N ALA A 564 44.52 -16.05 -11.23
CA ALA A 564 44.90 -17.38 -11.67
C ALA A 564 46.28 -17.32 -12.35
N ASN A 565 47.17 -18.21 -11.93
CA ASN A 565 48.44 -18.47 -12.60
C ASN A 565 48.44 -19.89 -13.18
N GLY A 566 48.98 -20.01 -14.38
CA GLY A 566 48.97 -21.24 -15.14
C GLY A 566 50.30 -21.51 -15.81
N THR A 567 50.60 -22.79 -16.00
CA THR A 567 51.64 -23.29 -16.89
C THR A 567 50.96 -24.01 -18.07
N ASN A 568 51.76 -24.57 -18.98
CA ASN A 568 51.28 -25.46 -20.03
C ASN A 568 51.04 -26.92 -19.56
N ASP A 569 51.08 -27.17 -18.25
CA ASP A 569 50.86 -28.48 -17.62
C ASP A 569 49.74 -28.38 -16.55
N PRO A 570 48.61 -29.10 -16.74
CA PRO A 570 47.50 -29.10 -15.77
C PRO A 570 47.91 -29.56 -14.37
N LEU A 571 49.01 -30.29 -14.20
CA LEU A 571 49.52 -30.73 -12.89
C LEU A 571 50.23 -29.62 -12.12
N THR A 572 50.63 -28.52 -12.78
CA THR A 572 51.32 -27.41 -12.13
C THR A 572 50.55 -26.09 -12.20
N SER A 573 49.52 -25.99 -13.04
CA SER A 573 48.58 -24.86 -13.07
C SER A 573 47.63 -24.80 -11.87
N ASN A 574 47.07 -23.62 -11.61
CA ASN A 574 45.90 -23.50 -10.74
C ASN A 574 44.71 -24.26 -11.33
N GLU A 575 43.88 -24.83 -10.46
CA GLU A 575 42.79 -25.74 -10.83
C GLU A 575 41.52 -25.33 -10.08
N ILE A 576 40.38 -25.37 -10.77
CA ILE A 576 39.04 -25.27 -10.19
C ILE A 576 38.36 -26.62 -10.33
N ARG A 577 37.64 -27.04 -9.30
CA ARG A 577 36.68 -28.14 -9.39
C ARG A 577 35.31 -27.67 -8.96
N TYR A 578 34.39 -27.69 -9.90
CA TYR A 578 32.98 -27.42 -9.68
C TYR A 578 32.26 -28.74 -9.41
N TRP A 579 31.45 -28.78 -8.36
CA TRP A 579 30.72 -30.00 -7.99
C TRP A 579 29.32 -29.96 -8.60
N ASN A 580 29.03 -30.91 -9.48
CA ASN A 580 27.69 -31.11 -10.00
C ASN A 580 26.90 -32.01 -9.03
N ALA A 581 25.95 -31.40 -8.31
CA ALA A 581 25.16 -32.10 -7.31
C ALA A 581 24.16 -33.10 -7.91
N ASP A 582 23.71 -32.91 -9.15
CA ASP A 582 22.80 -33.85 -9.83
C ASP A 582 23.52 -35.17 -10.15
N THR A 583 24.75 -35.08 -10.66
CA THR A 583 25.53 -36.25 -11.08
C THR A 583 26.46 -36.78 -9.99
N GLN A 584 26.65 -36.02 -8.90
CA GLN A 584 27.61 -36.29 -7.83
C GLN A 584 29.05 -36.48 -8.38
N THR A 585 29.43 -35.61 -9.32
CA THR A 585 30.76 -35.63 -9.96
C THR A 585 31.37 -34.23 -10.06
N TYR A 586 32.69 -34.18 -10.22
CA TYR A 586 33.39 -32.92 -10.50
C TYR A 586 33.49 -32.62 -11.99
N GLU A 587 33.25 -31.36 -12.32
CA GLU A 587 33.79 -30.72 -13.51
C GLU A 587 35.08 -30.00 -13.13
N THR A 588 36.13 -30.15 -13.94
CA THR A 588 37.47 -29.66 -13.59
C THR A 588 38.01 -28.77 -14.70
N ALA A 589 38.54 -27.62 -14.30
CA ALA A 589 39.22 -26.69 -15.19
C ALA A 589 40.58 -26.30 -14.61
N TRP A 590 41.58 -26.12 -15.46
CA TRP A 590 42.89 -25.61 -15.08
C TRP A 590 43.22 -24.36 -15.90
N PHE A 591 43.93 -23.41 -15.30
CA PHE A 591 44.22 -22.15 -15.97
C PHE A 591 45.51 -22.26 -16.79
N CYS A 592 45.48 -21.81 -18.04
CA CYS A 592 46.66 -21.77 -18.92
C CYS A 592 47.10 -20.32 -19.14
N ASN A 593 48.15 -19.89 -18.44
CA ASN A 593 48.85 -18.64 -18.73
C ASN A 593 50.05 -18.93 -19.66
N CYS A 594 49.75 -19.41 -20.87
CA CYS A 594 50.74 -20.00 -21.76
C CYS A 594 50.94 -19.13 -23.03
N PRO A 595 51.79 -18.09 -23.01
CA PRO A 595 51.92 -17.16 -24.14
C PRO A 595 52.39 -17.81 -25.45
N GLU A 596 53.03 -18.98 -25.36
CA GLU A 596 53.42 -19.79 -26.51
C GLU A 596 52.22 -20.46 -27.21
N TRP A 597 51.07 -20.55 -26.52
CA TRP A 597 49.83 -21.15 -27.01
C TRP A 597 48.74 -20.09 -27.12
N ALA A 598 48.85 -19.24 -28.15
CA ALA A 598 48.02 -18.04 -28.31
C ALA A 598 46.50 -18.27 -28.21
N GLU A 599 46.00 -19.44 -28.64
CA GLU A 599 44.59 -19.81 -28.57
C GLU A 599 44.08 -20.04 -27.13
N TRP A 600 44.95 -20.52 -26.25
CA TRP A 600 44.61 -20.94 -24.90
C TRP A 600 45.19 -20.03 -23.81
N HIS A 601 45.99 -19.04 -24.19
CA HIS A 601 46.59 -18.10 -23.26
C HIS A 601 45.50 -17.29 -22.52
N ASN A 602 45.55 -17.32 -21.19
CA ASN A 602 44.58 -16.73 -20.26
C ASN A 602 43.18 -17.34 -20.38
N LYS A 603 43.12 -18.68 -20.46
CA LYS A 603 41.86 -19.43 -20.50
C LYS A 603 41.84 -20.58 -19.48
N TRP A 604 40.63 -20.88 -19.01
CA TRP A 604 40.32 -22.10 -18.26
C TRP A 604 40.08 -23.25 -19.24
N LEU A 605 40.79 -24.35 -19.06
CA LEU A 605 40.76 -25.51 -19.96
C LEU A 605 40.39 -26.77 -19.20
N ASP A 606 39.73 -27.72 -19.88
CA ASP A 606 39.50 -29.06 -19.34
C ASP A 606 40.70 -30.00 -19.61
N SER A 607 40.56 -31.26 -19.23
CA SER A 607 41.59 -32.29 -19.50
C SER A 607 41.83 -32.58 -20.99
N SER A 608 40.94 -32.13 -21.87
CA SER A 608 41.03 -32.27 -23.34
C SER A 608 41.55 -31.02 -24.04
N PHE A 609 41.96 -29.99 -23.29
CA PHE A 609 42.38 -28.67 -23.78
C PHE A 609 41.25 -27.85 -24.44
N ALA A 610 39.98 -28.20 -24.18
CA ALA A 610 38.85 -27.38 -24.58
C ALA A 610 38.66 -26.23 -23.59
N VAL A 611 38.33 -25.04 -24.08
CA VAL A 611 37.95 -23.91 -23.23
C VAL A 611 36.67 -24.26 -22.49
N VAL A 612 36.70 -24.09 -21.16
CA VAL A 612 35.60 -24.42 -20.27
C VAL A 612 34.75 -23.18 -20.01
N ASP A 613 33.44 -23.38 -20.04
CA ASP A 613 32.44 -22.35 -19.74
C ASP A 613 31.61 -22.78 -18.51
N ILE A 614 32.30 -22.92 -17.37
CA ILE A 614 31.64 -23.21 -16.09
C ILE A 614 30.98 -21.92 -15.59
N THR A 615 29.69 -22.02 -15.30
CA THR A 615 28.92 -20.99 -14.60
C THR A 615 28.73 -21.42 -13.15
N ILE A 616 29.15 -20.57 -12.22
CA ILE A 616 28.89 -20.73 -10.79
C ILE A 616 27.53 -20.11 -10.51
N GLU A 617 26.56 -20.95 -10.21
CA GLU A 617 25.20 -20.55 -9.85
C GLU A 617 25.17 -19.96 -8.43
N PRO A 618 24.22 -19.04 -8.12
CA PRO A 618 23.99 -18.57 -6.76
C PRO A 618 23.84 -19.74 -5.78
N GLY A 619 24.44 -19.63 -4.60
CA GLY A 619 24.38 -20.69 -3.61
C GLY A 619 25.35 -21.84 -3.82
N THR A 620 26.11 -21.88 -4.94
CA THR A 620 27.05 -22.98 -5.21
C THR A 620 28.50 -22.59 -4.93
N GLY A 621 29.21 -23.50 -4.26
CA GLY A 621 30.64 -23.39 -4.01
C GLY A 621 31.48 -24.17 -5.02
N PHE A 622 32.78 -23.99 -4.96
CA PHE A 622 33.76 -24.76 -5.74
C PHE A 622 35.07 -24.90 -4.99
N TRP A 623 35.89 -25.85 -5.44
CA TRP A 623 37.27 -25.98 -4.99
C TRP A 623 38.19 -25.16 -5.87
N TYR A 624 39.15 -24.47 -5.25
CA TYR A 624 40.25 -23.80 -5.93
C TYR A 624 41.60 -24.31 -5.39
N ASN A 625 42.47 -24.78 -6.28
CA ASN A 625 43.81 -25.21 -5.96
C ASN A 625 44.84 -24.14 -6.36
N ASN A 626 45.30 -23.38 -5.38
CA ASN A 626 46.35 -22.39 -5.53
C ASN A 626 47.73 -23.06 -5.55
N ARG A 627 48.12 -23.58 -6.72
CA ARG A 627 49.43 -24.22 -6.94
C ARG A 627 50.56 -23.24 -7.23
N VAL A 628 50.23 -22.02 -7.64
CA VAL A 628 51.17 -21.02 -8.19
C VAL A 628 50.81 -19.64 -7.67
N GLY A 629 51.63 -19.07 -6.77
CA GLY A 629 51.46 -17.67 -6.34
C GLY A 629 51.58 -17.40 -4.84
N GLY A 630 51.59 -18.42 -3.99
CA GLY A 630 51.49 -18.22 -2.53
C GLY A 630 50.10 -17.70 -2.13
N ALA A 631 49.88 -17.41 -0.85
CA ALA A 631 48.59 -16.90 -0.39
C ALA A 631 48.29 -15.50 -0.96
N PHE A 632 47.03 -15.22 -1.30
CA PHE A 632 46.57 -13.93 -1.81
C PHE A 632 45.16 -13.61 -1.30
N ILE A 633 44.69 -12.40 -1.57
CA ILE A 633 43.29 -12.01 -1.33
C ILE A 633 42.56 -11.99 -2.66
N TRP A 634 41.53 -12.82 -2.76
CA TRP A 634 40.63 -12.82 -3.90
C TRP A 634 39.60 -11.70 -3.73
N SER A 635 39.70 -10.69 -4.58
CA SER A 635 38.69 -9.63 -4.71
C SER A 635 37.63 -10.11 -5.69
N ASN A 636 36.56 -10.71 -5.17
CA ASN A 636 35.43 -11.17 -5.98
C ASN A 636 34.62 -9.94 -6.43
N PRO A 637 34.72 -9.49 -7.70
CA PRO A 637 34.23 -8.18 -8.09
C PRO A 637 32.70 -8.11 -7.99
N ALA A 638 32.11 -6.96 -7.66
CA ALA A 638 30.69 -6.75 -7.93
C ALA A 638 30.43 -6.71 -9.45
N ASN A 639 29.19 -6.96 -9.86
CA ASN A 639 28.78 -6.86 -11.26
C ASN A 639 28.83 -5.44 -11.80
#